data_AF-A0A942S5U4-F1
#
_entry.id   AF-A0A942S5U4-F1
#
_cell.length_a   1.000
_cell.length_b   1.000
_cell.length_c   1.000
_cell.angle_alpha   90.00
_cell.angle_beta   90.00
_cell.angle_gamma   90.00
#
_symmetry.space_group_name_H-M   'P 1'
#
loop_
_entity.id
_entity.type
_entity.pdbx_description
1 polymer ?
#
loop_
_entity_poly.entity_id
_entity_poly.type
_entity_poly.pdbx_seq_one_letter_code
_entity_poly.pdbx_strand_id
1 'polypeptide(L)' 'MKNRLVEQLRGQKILVLGDLMLDEYLWGDARRISPEAPVPVVDIQRET' A
#
# COMPACT_ATOMS: atom_id res chain seq x y z
N MET A 1 -25.02 12.11 -16.38
CA MET A 1 -25.64 10.95 -15.71
C MET A 1 -25.12 10.88 -14.28
N LYS A 2 -25.98 10.94 -13.26
CA LYS A 2 -25.56 10.81 -11.85
C LYS A 2 -25.29 9.35 -11.51
N ASN A 3 -24.15 9.07 -10.85
CA ASN A 3 -23.82 7.73 -10.37
C ASN A 3 -24.73 7.35 -9.19
N ARG A 4 -25.82 6.64 -9.51
CA ARG A 4 -26.88 6.23 -8.60
C ARG A 4 -26.37 5.45 -7.37
N LEU A 5 -25.29 4.69 -7.52
CA LEU A 5 -24.63 3.95 -6.43
C LEU A 5 -24.08 4.87 -5.33
N VAL A 6 -23.44 5.98 -5.72
CA VAL A 6 -22.84 6.94 -4.76
C VAL A 6 -23.93 7.65 -3.96
N GLU A 7 -25.07 7.97 -4.59
CA GLU A 7 -26.22 8.58 -3.91
C GLU A 7 -26.85 7.64 -2.87
N GLN A 8 -26.81 6.31 -3.09
CA GLN A 8 -27.36 5.32 -2.16
C GLN A 8 -26.49 5.09 -0.91
N LEU A 9 -25.20 5.41 -0.98
CA LEU A 9 -24.28 5.31 0.16
C LEU A 9 -24.40 6.51 1.11
N ARG A 10 -25.02 7.61 0.66
CA ARG A 10 -25.17 8.83 1.44
C ARG A 10 -26.02 8.57 2.70
N GLY A 11 -25.46 8.88 3.87
CA GLY A 11 -26.16 8.80 5.16
C GLY A 11 -26.10 7.44 5.86
N GLN A 12 -25.46 6.44 5.24
CA GLN A 12 -25.26 5.14 5.89
C GLN A 12 -24.14 5.20 6.91
N LYS A 13 -24.36 4.60 8.09
CA LYS A 13 -23.32 4.43 9.13
C LYS A 13 -22.68 3.05 8.94
N ILE A 14 -21.36 3.02 8.77
CA ILE A 14 -20.59 1.79 8.58
C ILE A 14 -19.68 1.61 9.79
N LEU A 15 -19.73 0.42 10.40
CA LEU A 15 -18.83 0.03 11.47
C LEU A 15 -17.75 -0.89 10.88
N VAL A 16 -16.48 -0.51 11.05
CA VAL A 16 -15.33 -1.33 10.66
C VAL A 16 -14.70 -1.88 11.93
N LEU A 17 -14.55 -3.20 12.02
CA LEU A 17 -13.94 -3.90 13.15
C LEU A 17 -12.76 -4.74 12.63
N GLY A 18 -11.62 -4.65 13.32
CA GLY A 18 -10.40 -5.36 12.97
C GLY A 18 -9.17 -4.57 13.36
N ASP A 19 -8.01 -5.10 12.98
CA ASP A 19 -6.74 -4.45 13.21
C ASP A 19 -6.46 -3.38 12.14
N LEU A 20 -5.80 -2.31 12.56
CA LEU A 20 -5.30 -1.29 11.66
C LEU A 20 -3.90 -1.69 11.19
N MET A 21 -3.68 -1.60 9.88
CA MET A 21 -2.34 -1.71 9.30
C MET A 21 -1.94 -0.36 8.74
N LEU A 22 -0.64 -0.09 8.81
CA LEU A 22 0.00 1.05 8.18
C LEU A 22 0.83 0.55 7.00
N ASP A 23 0.61 1.17 5.85
CA ASP A 23 1.40 0.90 4.66
C ASP A 23 2.58 1.88 4.62
N GLU A 24 3.79 1.35 4.74
CA GLU A 24 5.03 2.10 4.62
C GLU A 24 5.65 1.84 3.24
N TYR A 25 6.18 2.90 2.61
CA TYR A 25 6.76 2.80 1.28
C TYR A 25 8.26 3.06 1.30
N LEU A 26 9.03 2.04 0.92
CA LEU A 26 10.48 2.13 0.77
C LEU A 26 10.85 2.28 -0.71
N TRP A 27 11.61 3.33 -1.03
CA TRP A 27 12.09 3.62 -2.37
C TRP A 27 13.62 3.48 -2.42
N GLY A 28 14.12 2.76 -3.42
CA GLY A 28 15.55 2.52 -3.58
C GLY A 28 15.88 1.79 -4.88
N ASP A 29 17.17 1.70 -5.20
CA ASP A 29 17.65 1.07 -6.44
C ASP A 29 18.15 -0.35 -6.19
N ALA A 30 17.75 -1.30 -7.05
CA ALA A 30 18.20 -2.68 -7.01
C ALA A 30 19.31 -2.95 -8.04
N ARG A 31 20.57 -2.66 -7.67
CA ARG A 31 21.71 -2.70 -8.61
C ARG A 31 22.49 -4.02 -8.61
N ARG A 32 22.25 -4.90 -7.65
CA ARG A 32 22.95 -6.19 -7.53
C ARG A 32 22.05 -7.31 -7.06
N ILE A 33 22.46 -8.54 -7.35
CA ILE A 33 21.87 -9.76 -6.80
C ILE A 33 22.62 -10.15 -5.53
N SER A 34 21.87 -10.65 -4.56
CA SER A 34 22.36 -11.20 -3.31
C SER A 34 23.29 -12.41 -3.55
N PRO A 35 24.45 -12.50 -2.88
CA PRO A 35 25.29 -13.70 -2.95
C PRO A 35 24.72 -14.89 -2.15
N GLU A 36 23.84 -14.65 -1.18
CA GLU A 36 23.22 -15.69 -0.35
C GLU A 36 21.97 -16.34 -0.98
N ALA A 37 21.29 -15.65 -1.89
CA ALA A 37 20.12 -16.16 -2.60
C ALA A 37 19.90 -15.40 -3.93
N PRO A 38 19.19 -15.97 -4.92
CA PRO A 38 18.90 -15.30 -6.20
C PRO A 38 17.80 -14.21 -6.05
N VAL A 39 18.01 -13.24 -5.17
CA VAL A 39 17.10 -12.12 -4.89
C VAL A 39 17.83 -10.77 -5.06
N PRO A 40 17.15 -9.70 -5.50
CA PRO A 40 17.75 -8.38 -5.60
C PRO A 40 18.01 -7.77 -4.21
N VAL A 41 19.10 -7.02 -4.09
CA VAL A 41 19.37 -6.17 -2.92
C VAL A 41 18.97 -4.74 -3.26
N VAL A 42 18.01 -4.19 -2.52
CA VAL A 42 17.55 -2.79 -2.67
C VAL A 42 18.36 -1.88 -1.76
N ASP A 43 18.96 -0.84 -2.35
CA ASP A 43 19.66 0.23 -1.63
C ASP A 43 18.67 1.38 -1.37
N ILE A 44 18.15 1.47 -0.15
CA ILE A 44 17.05 2.37 0.22
C ILE A 44 17.52 3.83 0.22
N GLN A 45 16.77 4.69 -0.44
CA GLN A 45 17.04 6.12 -0.58
C GLN A 45 15.99 6.99 0.13
N ARG A 46 14.74 6.52 0.24
CA ARG A 46 13.64 7.29 0.82
C ARG A 46 12.55 6.39 1.39
N GLU A 47 11.91 6.86 2.45
CA GLU A 47 10.76 6.23 3.13
C GLU A 47 9.58 7.22 3.18
N THR A 48 8.33 6.76 3.27
CA THR A 48 7.11 7.59 3.38
C THR A 48 6.02 6.87 4.14
#